data_AF-Q08QV2-F1
#
_entry.id   AF-Q08QV2-F1
#
_cell.length_a   1.000
_cell.length_b   1.000
_cell.length_c   1.000
_cell.angle_alpha   90.00
_cell.angle_beta   90.00
_cell.angle_gamma   90.00
#
_symmetry.space_group_name_H-M   'P 1'
#
loop_
_entity.id
_entity.type
_entity.pdbx_description
1 polymer ?
#
loop_
_entity_poly.entity_id
_entity_poly.type
_entity_poly.pdbx_seq_one_letter_code
_entity_poly.pdbx_strand_id
1 'polypeptide(L)'
;MSRFKRSALVAALALSACSDPVDKAAKARIFSAEDPPKVVASAAEKLPPEDVADNPLVARRILGMDAAEVTERLGPYTYKATLSYEWTTGDAPPVKVSETRTFQAGPGGVSGDFHGVLENSRDQGLEVMRVEGKVYARNRYGTFRQRLRDRGMAERTRTELTGAIRDVDSLFQGRLQLTPQGTVIYEGRTAWRYDVKLGEASEAPAVGNLPAVLDPKGGRDETTRRRLAFFEHRVPQSLVGEVLVDAETSVVLKVRLNGHLVVPAGKAAEGAELRMSLNSDLSGIGQDPQLKPPENFLPDADKPQGIADALDRFGIPRNKADGGTAGAAGPAEPEDE
;
A
#
# COMPACT_ATOMS: atom_id res chain seq x y z
N MET A 1 -23.62 20.10 77.63
CA MET A 1 -24.10 19.42 76.41
C MET A 1 -23.19 19.80 75.23
N SER A 2 -22.15 19.00 74.96
CA SER A 2 -21.10 19.29 73.97
C SER A 2 -20.50 17.99 73.43
N ARG A 3 -21.18 17.35 72.46
CA ARG A 3 -20.67 16.18 71.71
C ARG A 3 -21.23 16.03 70.29
N PHE A 4 -21.71 17.11 69.65
CA PHE A 4 -22.27 17.03 68.29
C PHE A 4 -21.61 17.91 67.22
N LYS A 5 -20.52 18.63 67.55
CA LYS A 5 -19.86 19.55 66.59
C LYS A 5 -18.53 19.05 65.98
N ARG A 6 -18.08 17.82 66.30
CA ARG A 6 -16.82 17.26 65.74
C ARG A 6 -17.01 16.26 64.59
N SER A 7 -18.22 15.74 64.37
CA SER A 7 -18.46 14.71 63.34
C SER A 7 -18.81 15.25 61.95
N ALA A 8 -19.12 16.56 61.82
CA ALA A 8 -19.46 17.16 60.53
C ALA A 8 -18.23 17.65 59.73
N LEU A 9 -17.06 17.81 60.36
CA LEU A 9 -15.86 18.31 59.68
C LEU A 9 -15.04 17.22 58.99
N VAL A 10 -15.22 15.94 59.37
CA VAL A 10 -14.45 14.82 58.81
C VAL A 10 -15.09 14.27 57.51
N ALA A 11 -16.40 14.43 57.32
CA ALA A 11 -17.09 14.02 56.10
C ALA A 11 -16.87 15.00 54.91
N ALA A 12 -16.48 16.25 55.17
CA ALA A 12 -16.21 17.24 54.13
C ALA A 12 -14.77 17.21 53.60
N LEU A 13 -13.85 16.48 54.26
CA LEU A 13 -12.44 16.36 53.87
C LEU A 13 -12.11 15.08 53.09
N ALA A 14 -13.09 14.18 52.90
CA ALA A 14 -12.92 12.94 52.13
C ALA A 14 -13.38 13.05 50.66
N LEU A 15 -14.07 14.14 50.29
CA LEU A 15 -14.52 14.38 48.90
C LEU A 15 -13.56 15.29 48.10
N SER A 16 -12.50 15.80 48.74
CA SER A 16 -11.42 16.54 48.09
C SER A 16 -10.15 15.70 47.89
N ALA A 17 -10.27 14.37 48.02
CA ALA A 17 -9.21 13.43 47.66
C ALA A 17 -9.01 13.43 46.14
N CYS A 18 -8.13 14.34 45.70
CA CYS A 18 -7.24 14.23 44.56
C CYS A 18 -7.82 13.50 43.32
N SER A 19 -8.70 14.17 42.56
CA SER A 19 -8.71 13.93 41.12
C SER A 19 -7.43 14.56 40.57
N ASP A 20 -6.35 13.78 40.60
CA ASP A 20 -5.06 14.19 40.03
C ASP A 20 -5.30 14.68 38.59
N PRO A 21 -4.93 15.91 38.23
CA PRO A 21 -5.06 16.40 36.86
C PRO A 21 -4.37 15.48 35.84
N VAL A 22 -3.34 14.72 36.27
CA VAL A 22 -2.70 13.67 35.47
C VAL A 22 -3.62 12.47 35.27
N ASP A 23 -4.32 12.00 36.30
CA ASP A 23 -5.29 10.90 36.20
C ASP A 23 -6.53 11.31 35.39
N LYS A 24 -6.97 12.57 35.51
CA LYS A 24 -8.05 13.12 34.68
C LYS A 24 -7.64 13.26 33.21
N ALA A 25 -6.40 13.68 32.93
CA ALA A 25 -5.85 13.75 31.58
C ALA A 25 -5.59 12.34 31.00
N ALA A 26 -5.14 11.39 31.82
CA ALA A 26 -4.96 9.99 31.43
C ALA A 26 -6.31 9.34 31.11
N LYS A 27 -7.32 9.50 31.97
CA LYS A 27 -8.70 9.06 31.70
C LYS A 27 -9.29 9.74 30.47
N ALA A 28 -9.04 11.02 30.26
CA ALA A 28 -9.47 11.71 29.04
C ALA A 28 -8.79 11.17 27.76
N ARG A 29 -7.58 10.61 27.84
CA ARG A 29 -6.90 9.93 26.71
C ARG A 29 -7.33 8.47 26.54
N ILE A 30 -7.68 7.79 27.64
CA ILE A 30 -8.14 6.39 27.64
C ILE A 30 -9.62 6.29 27.21
N PHE A 31 -10.41 7.32 27.52
CA PHE A 31 -11.85 7.39 27.23
C PHE A 31 -12.21 8.50 26.23
N SER A 32 -11.23 9.17 25.60
CA SER A 32 -11.51 9.94 24.39
C SER A 32 -12.04 9.00 23.32
N ALA A 33 -12.99 9.47 22.52
CA ALA A 33 -13.34 8.79 21.28
C ALA A 33 -12.04 8.46 20.55
N GLU A 34 -11.82 7.18 20.28
CA GLU A 34 -10.65 6.72 19.53
C GLU A 34 -10.58 7.56 18.26
N ASP A 35 -9.45 8.25 18.03
CA ASP A 35 -9.31 9.07 16.83
C ASP A 35 -9.70 8.21 15.63
N PRO A 36 -10.54 8.73 14.72
CA PRO A 36 -11.00 7.92 13.60
C PRO A 36 -9.78 7.37 12.87
N PRO A 37 -9.85 6.13 12.33
CA PRO A 37 -8.74 5.56 11.59
C PRO A 37 -8.18 6.59 10.62
N LYS A 38 -6.85 6.72 10.50
CA LYS A 38 -6.20 7.79 9.72
C LYS A 38 -6.81 7.98 8.33
N VAL A 39 -7.24 6.88 7.70
CA VAL A 39 -7.91 6.86 6.39
C VAL A 39 -9.24 7.63 6.39
N VAL A 40 -10.06 7.51 7.45
CA VAL A 40 -11.31 8.26 7.59
C VAL A 40 -11.03 9.76 7.75
N ALA A 41 -10.01 10.12 8.53
CA ALA A 41 -9.59 11.52 8.65
C ALA A 41 -9.06 12.08 7.31
N SER A 42 -8.26 11.29 6.58
CA SER A 42 -7.79 11.61 5.23
C SER A 42 -8.93 11.74 4.22
N ALA A 43 -9.96 10.90 4.30
CA ALA A 43 -11.13 10.96 3.44
C ALA A 43 -11.98 12.21 3.68
N ALA A 44 -12.04 12.70 4.92
CA ALA A 44 -12.74 13.93 5.29
C ALA A 44 -11.99 15.22 4.85
N GLU A 45 -10.72 15.11 4.46
CA GLU A 45 -9.92 16.23 3.96
C GLU A 45 -10.52 16.79 2.67
N LYS A 46 -10.82 18.09 2.64
CA LYS A 46 -11.24 18.79 1.44
C LYS A 46 -10.02 19.13 0.59
N LEU A 47 -9.98 18.57 -0.61
CA LEU A 47 -8.93 18.80 -1.57
C LEU A 47 -9.55 19.54 -2.75
N PRO A 48 -9.28 20.83 -2.97
CA PRO A 48 -9.86 21.56 -4.09
C PRO A 48 -9.26 21.08 -5.42
N PRO A 49 -9.99 20.35 -6.26
CA PRO A 49 -9.46 19.89 -7.55
C PRO A 49 -9.09 21.09 -8.45
N GLU A 50 -9.80 22.21 -8.37
CA GLU A 50 -9.49 23.43 -9.12
C GLU A 50 -8.06 23.96 -8.88
N ASP A 51 -7.50 23.74 -7.68
CA ASP A 51 -6.17 24.24 -7.30
C ASP A 51 -5.02 23.30 -7.72
N VAL A 52 -5.33 22.14 -8.29
CA VAL A 52 -4.35 21.10 -8.65
C VAL A 52 -3.23 21.62 -9.55
N ALA A 53 -3.56 22.56 -10.46
CA ALA A 53 -2.61 23.11 -11.42
C ALA A 53 -1.53 23.98 -10.75
N ASP A 54 -1.95 24.73 -9.73
CA ASP A 54 -1.14 25.78 -9.09
C ASP A 54 -0.52 25.30 -7.76
N ASN A 55 -0.97 24.16 -7.24
CA ASN A 55 -0.52 23.60 -5.97
C ASN A 55 0.00 22.15 -6.11
N PRO A 56 1.33 21.96 -6.23
CA PRO A 56 1.95 20.63 -6.34
C PRO A 56 1.67 19.70 -5.15
N LEU A 57 1.41 20.24 -3.95
CA LEU A 57 1.08 19.41 -2.78
C LEU A 57 -0.32 18.81 -2.91
N VAL A 58 -1.29 19.61 -3.38
CA VAL A 58 -2.66 19.15 -3.64
C VAL A 58 -2.66 18.12 -4.76
N ALA A 59 -1.92 18.38 -5.85
CA ALA A 59 -1.76 17.43 -6.94
C ALA A 59 -1.22 16.08 -6.45
N ARG A 60 -0.11 16.07 -5.69
CA ARG A 60 0.47 14.84 -5.14
C ARG A 60 -0.45 14.12 -4.18
N ARG A 61 -1.21 14.85 -3.37
CA ARG A 61 -2.17 14.28 -2.41
C ARG A 61 -3.32 13.57 -3.11
N ILE A 62 -3.83 14.14 -4.20
CA ILE A 62 -4.88 13.55 -5.06
C ILE A 62 -4.34 12.33 -5.80
N LEU A 63 -3.20 12.45 -6.47
CA LEU A 63 -2.58 11.36 -7.23
C LEU A 63 -2.12 10.20 -6.33
N GLY A 64 -1.87 10.47 -5.05
CA GLY A 64 -1.38 9.52 -4.06
C GLY A 64 -2.44 8.85 -3.19
N MET A 65 -3.75 9.09 -3.42
CA MET A 65 -4.81 8.47 -2.63
C MET A 65 -4.72 6.94 -2.65
N ASP A 66 -4.89 6.33 -1.47
CA ASP A 66 -4.93 4.87 -1.36
C ASP A 66 -6.34 4.31 -1.61
N ALA A 67 -6.43 3.02 -1.88
CA ALA A 67 -7.71 2.37 -2.20
C ALA A 67 -8.75 2.48 -1.08
N ALA A 68 -8.31 2.49 0.18
CA ALA A 68 -9.20 2.54 1.33
C ALA A 68 -9.83 3.94 1.43
N GLU A 69 -9.04 4.99 1.27
CA GLU A 69 -9.52 6.37 1.19
C GLU A 69 -10.46 6.55 -0.01
N VAL A 70 -10.11 6.01 -1.18
CA VAL A 70 -10.99 6.05 -2.35
C VAL A 70 -12.34 5.39 -2.04
N THR A 71 -12.34 4.25 -1.32
CA THR A 71 -13.57 3.55 -0.92
C THR A 71 -14.37 4.37 0.09
N GLU A 72 -13.72 5.04 1.04
CA GLU A 72 -14.41 5.94 1.99
C GLU A 72 -15.04 7.14 1.27
N ARG A 73 -14.39 7.67 0.24
CA ARG A 73 -14.85 8.83 -0.53
C ARG A 73 -15.97 8.51 -1.52
N LEU A 74 -15.87 7.37 -2.22
CA LEU A 74 -16.79 7.00 -3.32
C LEU A 74 -17.78 5.90 -2.98
N GLY A 75 -17.57 5.16 -1.89
CA GLY A 75 -18.20 3.87 -1.66
C GLY A 75 -17.56 2.74 -2.50
N PRO A 76 -18.26 1.61 -2.67
CA PRO A 76 -17.81 0.49 -3.50
C PRO A 76 -17.48 0.91 -4.95
N TYR A 77 -16.49 0.27 -5.57
CA TYR A 77 -16.11 0.53 -6.96
C TYR A 77 -15.34 -0.63 -7.57
N THR A 78 -15.21 -0.63 -8.89
CA THR A 78 -14.26 -1.47 -9.63
C THR A 78 -13.17 -0.59 -10.23
N TYR A 79 -11.92 -0.97 -10.01
CA TYR A 79 -10.73 -0.39 -10.62
C TYR A 79 -10.11 -1.39 -11.59
N LYS A 80 -9.71 -0.90 -12.76
CA LYS A 80 -8.90 -1.65 -13.72
C LYS A 80 -7.73 -0.79 -14.16
N ALA A 81 -6.55 -1.38 -14.23
CA ALA A 81 -5.39 -0.78 -14.86
C ALA A 81 -4.68 -1.75 -15.80
N THR A 82 -4.13 -1.21 -16.87
CA THR A 82 -3.23 -1.90 -17.79
C THR A 82 -1.97 -1.07 -17.93
N LEU A 83 -0.85 -1.67 -17.56
CA LEU A 83 0.48 -1.11 -17.70
C LEU A 83 1.20 -1.87 -18.81
N SER A 84 1.95 -1.16 -19.64
CA SER A 84 2.85 -1.78 -20.62
C SER A 84 4.20 -1.09 -20.54
N TYR A 85 5.24 -1.89 -20.58
CA TYR A 85 6.63 -1.48 -20.50
C TYR A 85 7.37 -2.07 -21.69
N GLU A 86 8.18 -1.25 -22.33
CA GLU A 86 9.12 -1.65 -23.36
C GLU A 86 10.50 -1.12 -22.98
N TRP A 87 11.43 -2.05 -22.79
CA TRP A 87 12.80 -1.79 -22.39
C TRP A 87 13.76 -2.07 -23.54
N THR A 88 14.61 -1.10 -23.87
CA THR A 88 15.61 -1.20 -24.94
C THR A 88 16.99 -0.90 -24.36
N THR A 89 18.02 -1.63 -24.79
CA THR A 89 19.41 -1.43 -24.37
C THR A 89 20.34 -1.76 -25.52
N GLY A 90 21.21 -0.83 -25.90
CA GLY A 90 22.11 -0.99 -27.04
C GLY A 90 21.36 -1.43 -28.30
N ASP A 91 21.93 -2.42 -28.99
CA ASP A 91 21.35 -3.02 -30.21
C ASP A 91 20.47 -4.26 -29.93
N ALA A 92 20.21 -4.58 -28.65
CA ALA A 92 19.41 -5.74 -28.30
C ALA A 92 17.92 -5.55 -28.65
N PRO A 93 17.19 -6.62 -29.05
CA PRO A 93 15.76 -6.54 -29.28
C PRO A 93 15.00 -6.02 -28.04
N PRO A 94 13.99 -5.15 -28.20
CA PRO A 94 13.22 -4.62 -27.07
C PRO A 94 12.54 -5.73 -26.27
N VAL A 95 12.63 -5.64 -24.94
CA VAL A 95 11.92 -6.52 -24.00
C VAL A 95 10.61 -5.85 -23.61
N LYS A 96 9.50 -6.53 -23.88
CA LYS A 96 8.15 -6.03 -23.53
C LYS A 96 7.56 -6.82 -22.38
N VAL A 97 6.90 -6.11 -21.47
CA VAL A 97 6.09 -6.67 -20.38
C VAL A 97 4.83 -5.83 -20.24
N SER A 98 3.67 -6.47 -20.31
CA SER A 98 2.41 -5.87 -19.88
C SER A 98 1.92 -6.47 -18.57
N GLU A 99 1.20 -5.68 -17.79
CA GLU A 99 0.60 -6.02 -16.51
C GLU A 99 -0.84 -5.51 -16.48
N THR A 100 -1.75 -6.30 -15.91
CA THR A 100 -3.13 -5.93 -15.66
C THR A 100 -3.42 -6.05 -14.17
N ARG A 101 -3.99 -4.99 -13.60
CA ARG A 101 -4.46 -4.94 -12.21
C ARG A 101 -5.97 -4.76 -12.24
N THR A 102 -6.70 -5.61 -11.53
CA THR A 102 -8.13 -5.41 -11.27
C THR A 102 -8.37 -5.41 -9.78
N PHE A 103 -9.24 -4.54 -9.32
CA PHE A 103 -9.59 -4.44 -7.91
C PHE A 103 -11.07 -4.09 -7.77
N GLN A 104 -11.80 -4.88 -7.00
CA GLN A 104 -13.19 -4.64 -6.64
C GLN A 104 -13.23 -4.30 -5.15
N ALA A 105 -13.69 -3.11 -4.83
CA ALA A 105 -13.91 -2.65 -3.46
C ALA A 105 -15.35 -2.96 -3.04
N GLY A 106 -15.51 -3.71 -1.96
CA GLY A 106 -16.76 -3.82 -1.24
C GLY A 106 -16.96 -2.66 -0.25
N PRO A 107 -18.09 -2.64 0.47
CA PRO A 107 -18.34 -1.65 1.51
C PRO A 107 -17.36 -1.80 2.70
N GLY A 108 -17.16 -0.71 3.46
CA GLY A 108 -16.41 -0.74 4.74
C GLY A 108 -14.94 -0.28 4.67
N GLY A 109 -14.53 0.36 3.58
CA GLY A 109 -13.26 1.09 3.48
C GLY A 109 -12.02 0.27 3.84
N VAL A 110 -11.29 0.70 4.89
CA VAL A 110 -10.03 0.05 5.32
C VAL A 110 -10.22 -1.43 5.62
N SER A 111 -11.28 -1.78 6.36
CA SER A 111 -11.55 -3.18 6.73
C SER A 111 -12.51 -3.85 5.77
N GLY A 112 -12.96 -3.13 4.74
CA GLY A 112 -13.93 -3.59 3.77
C GLY A 112 -13.44 -4.78 2.96
N ASP A 113 -14.40 -5.52 2.46
CA ASP A 113 -14.16 -6.65 1.58
C ASP A 113 -13.56 -6.15 0.26
N PHE A 114 -12.70 -6.97 -0.35
CA PHE A 114 -12.18 -6.68 -1.68
C PHE A 114 -11.76 -7.93 -2.42
N HIS A 115 -11.70 -7.81 -3.73
CA HIS A 115 -11.11 -8.82 -4.62
C HIS A 115 -10.13 -8.15 -5.56
N GLY A 116 -8.88 -8.61 -5.51
CA GLY A 116 -7.77 -8.07 -6.27
C GLY A 116 -7.09 -9.12 -7.13
N VAL A 117 -6.77 -8.79 -8.37
CA VAL A 117 -6.06 -9.65 -9.32
C VAL A 117 -4.95 -8.86 -10.00
N LEU A 118 -3.74 -9.41 -9.99
CA LEU A 118 -2.56 -8.94 -10.70
C LEU A 118 -2.16 -10.04 -11.69
N GLU A 119 -2.00 -9.71 -12.96
CA GLU A 119 -1.48 -10.64 -13.98
C GLU A 119 -0.52 -9.93 -14.92
N ASN A 120 0.44 -10.66 -15.50
CA ASN A 120 1.32 -10.13 -16.52
C ASN A 120 1.46 -11.04 -17.76
N SER A 121 2.06 -10.48 -18.80
CA SER A 121 2.38 -11.14 -20.09
C SER A 121 3.40 -12.30 -20.00
N ARG A 122 3.87 -12.65 -18.81
CA ARG A 122 4.85 -13.72 -18.55
C ARG A 122 4.27 -14.85 -17.70
N ASP A 123 2.95 -15.03 -17.78
CA ASP A 123 2.20 -16.08 -17.07
C ASP A 123 2.36 -16.04 -15.53
N GLN A 124 2.70 -14.88 -14.99
CA GLN A 124 2.72 -14.64 -13.56
C GLN A 124 1.48 -13.87 -13.13
N GLY A 125 1.09 -14.07 -11.88
CA GLY A 125 -0.02 -13.36 -11.29
C GLY A 125 -0.30 -13.77 -9.86
N LEU A 126 -1.01 -12.89 -9.16
CA LEU A 126 -1.43 -13.02 -7.78
C LEU A 126 -2.90 -12.61 -7.70
N GLU A 127 -3.68 -13.38 -6.97
CA GLU A 127 -5.07 -13.06 -6.66
C GLU A 127 -5.27 -13.10 -5.16
N VAL A 128 -5.87 -12.04 -4.63
CA VAL A 128 -6.11 -11.85 -3.20
C VAL A 128 -7.54 -11.40 -2.99
N MET A 129 -8.21 -12.02 -2.03
CA MET A 129 -9.55 -11.65 -1.61
C MET A 129 -9.56 -11.43 -0.10
N ARG A 130 -10.26 -10.39 0.35
CA ARG A 130 -10.73 -10.27 1.73
C ARG A 130 -12.24 -10.32 1.71
N VAL A 131 -12.82 -11.28 2.41
CA VAL A 131 -14.27 -11.41 2.55
C VAL A 131 -14.58 -11.77 4.00
N GLU A 132 -15.46 -10.98 4.64
CA GLU A 132 -15.84 -11.13 6.06
C GLU A 132 -14.61 -11.17 6.99
N GLY A 133 -13.62 -10.31 6.72
CA GLY A 133 -12.38 -10.24 7.49
C GLY A 133 -11.40 -11.42 7.29
N LYS A 134 -11.74 -12.42 6.46
CA LYS A 134 -10.85 -13.53 6.11
C LYS A 134 -10.12 -13.23 4.81
N VAL A 135 -8.81 -13.49 4.80
CA VAL A 135 -7.97 -13.26 3.62
C VAL A 135 -7.70 -14.58 2.92
N TYR A 136 -7.85 -14.58 1.60
CA TYR A 136 -7.55 -15.71 0.72
C TYR A 136 -6.57 -15.24 -0.34
N ALA A 137 -5.61 -16.07 -0.69
CA ALA A 137 -4.69 -15.75 -1.78
C ALA A 137 -4.28 -16.98 -2.58
N ARG A 138 -4.01 -16.78 -3.88
CA ARG A 138 -3.40 -17.77 -4.77
C ARG A 138 -2.47 -17.10 -5.77
N ASN A 139 -1.52 -17.87 -6.28
CA ASN A 139 -0.86 -17.51 -7.54
C ASN A 139 -1.83 -17.81 -8.69
N ARG A 140 -1.55 -17.26 -9.89
CA ARG A 140 -2.39 -17.40 -11.10
C ARG A 140 -3.03 -18.78 -11.33
N TYR A 141 -2.24 -19.85 -11.21
CA TYR A 141 -2.70 -21.24 -11.44
C TYR A 141 -2.85 -22.07 -10.14
N GLY A 142 -2.72 -21.44 -8.97
CA GLY A 142 -2.79 -22.11 -7.68
C GLY A 142 -4.20 -22.26 -7.14
N THR A 143 -4.37 -23.12 -6.13
CA THR A 143 -5.58 -23.14 -5.30
C THR A 143 -5.54 -22.00 -4.29
N PHE A 144 -6.69 -21.39 -4.00
CA PHE A 144 -6.78 -20.44 -2.89
C PHE A 144 -6.35 -21.07 -1.58
N ARG A 145 -5.64 -20.29 -0.78
CA ARG A 145 -5.32 -20.61 0.60
C ARG A 145 -5.86 -19.52 1.51
N GLN A 146 -6.59 -19.90 2.53
CA GLN A 146 -6.94 -18.97 3.61
C GLN A 146 -5.67 -18.59 4.36
N ARG A 147 -5.54 -17.32 4.72
CA ARG A 147 -4.44 -16.75 5.50
C ARG A 147 -5.02 -16.28 6.82
N LEU A 148 -4.93 -17.12 7.86
CA LEU A 148 -5.41 -16.80 9.19
C LEU A 148 -4.54 -15.74 9.86
N ARG A 149 -3.23 -15.78 9.57
CA ARG A 149 -2.26 -14.79 10.07
C ARG A 149 -1.86 -13.83 8.95
N ASP A 150 -2.79 -12.97 8.53
CA ASP A 150 -2.48 -11.91 7.58
C ASP A 150 -1.58 -10.85 8.25
N ARG A 151 -0.28 -10.85 7.92
CA ARG A 151 0.69 -9.85 8.40
C ARG A 151 0.72 -8.64 7.46
N GLY A 152 -0.45 -8.09 7.15
CA GLY A 152 -0.62 -6.96 6.23
C GLY A 152 -0.32 -7.29 4.76
N MET A 153 -0.45 -8.55 4.35
CA MET A 153 -0.38 -8.91 2.93
C MET A 153 -1.57 -8.32 2.18
N ALA A 154 -2.79 -8.42 2.71
CA ALA A 154 -3.97 -7.88 2.05
C ALA A 154 -3.87 -6.36 1.80
N GLU A 155 -3.41 -5.57 2.78
CA GLU A 155 -3.24 -4.12 2.59
C GLU A 155 -2.13 -3.77 1.62
N ARG A 156 -1.01 -4.52 1.66
CA ARG A 156 0.08 -4.32 0.69
C ARG A 156 -0.37 -4.63 -0.72
N THR A 157 -1.07 -5.74 -0.93
CA THR A 157 -1.57 -6.12 -2.25
C THR A 157 -2.66 -5.15 -2.72
N ARG A 158 -3.57 -4.72 -1.84
CA ARG A 158 -4.52 -3.64 -2.15
C ARG A 158 -3.80 -2.38 -2.64
N THR A 159 -2.78 -1.95 -1.91
CA THR A 159 -1.96 -0.78 -2.27
C THR A 159 -1.22 -0.95 -3.61
N GLU A 160 -0.70 -2.14 -3.87
CA GLU A 160 -0.02 -2.49 -5.13
C GLU A 160 -1.00 -2.47 -6.31
N LEU A 161 -2.18 -3.07 -6.15
CA LEU A 161 -3.18 -3.19 -7.20
C LEU A 161 -3.75 -1.84 -7.65
N THR A 162 -3.94 -0.89 -6.73
CA THR A 162 -4.52 0.42 -7.06
C THR A 162 -3.48 1.53 -7.23
N GLY A 163 -2.21 1.25 -6.93
CA GLY A 163 -1.14 2.24 -6.90
C GLY A 163 -0.52 2.63 -8.25
N ALA A 164 -1.11 2.22 -9.39
CA ALA A 164 -0.45 2.33 -10.70
C ALA A 164 -0.03 3.76 -11.07
N ILE A 165 -0.87 4.77 -10.80
CA ILE A 165 -0.53 6.17 -11.09
C ILE A 165 0.59 6.68 -10.18
N ARG A 166 0.61 6.27 -8.90
CA ARG A 166 1.67 6.59 -7.96
C ARG A 166 3.00 5.95 -8.35
N ASP A 167 2.96 4.73 -8.87
CA ASP A 167 4.15 4.04 -9.39
C ASP A 167 4.73 4.82 -10.59
N VAL A 168 3.87 5.29 -11.51
CA VAL A 168 4.28 6.18 -12.61
C VAL A 168 4.83 7.50 -12.06
N ASP A 169 4.17 8.16 -11.11
CA ASP A 169 4.65 9.40 -10.52
C ASP A 169 6.04 9.25 -9.89
N SER A 170 6.26 8.15 -9.14
CA SER A 170 7.56 7.81 -8.58
C SER A 170 8.63 7.58 -9.65
N LEU A 171 8.31 6.83 -10.72
CA LEU A 171 9.21 6.61 -11.84
C LEU A 171 9.58 7.93 -12.54
N PHE A 172 8.66 8.86 -12.62
CA PHE A 172 8.84 10.20 -13.18
C PHE A 172 9.30 11.25 -12.15
N GLN A 173 9.75 10.81 -10.97
CA GLN A 173 10.34 11.67 -9.94
C GLN A 173 9.39 12.77 -9.41
N GLY A 174 8.08 12.49 -9.38
CA GLY A 174 7.08 13.46 -8.90
C GLY A 174 6.86 14.63 -9.86
N ARG A 175 7.13 14.43 -11.16
CA ARG A 175 7.08 15.46 -12.22
C ARG A 175 5.83 15.35 -13.10
N LEU A 176 4.73 14.79 -12.58
CA LEU A 176 3.44 14.87 -13.24
C LEU A 176 2.90 16.29 -13.07
N GLN A 177 2.88 17.07 -14.14
CA GLN A 177 2.26 18.39 -14.17
C GLN A 177 0.87 18.28 -14.79
N LEU A 178 -0.13 18.82 -14.10
CA LEU A 178 -1.52 18.78 -14.51
C LEU A 178 -1.97 20.16 -14.99
N THR A 179 -2.63 20.23 -16.13
CA THR A 179 -3.19 21.47 -16.68
C THR A 179 -4.70 21.30 -16.91
N PRO A 180 -5.56 22.10 -16.29
CA PRO A 180 -7.01 21.92 -16.34
C PRO A 180 -7.54 22.19 -17.76
N GLN A 181 -8.46 21.34 -18.21
CA GLN A 181 -9.11 21.37 -19.53
C GLN A 181 -10.65 21.46 -19.43
N GLY A 182 -11.14 21.94 -18.28
CA GLY A 182 -12.56 22.01 -17.94
C GLY A 182 -13.11 20.74 -17.31
N THR A 183 -14.43 20.66 -17.22
CA THR A 183 -15.15 19.53 -16.60
C THR A 183 -15.83 18.64 -17.64
N VAL A 184 -16.01 17.36 -17.29
CA VAL A 184 -16.67 16.32 -18.08
C VAL A 184 -17.57 15.48 -17.18
N ILE A 185 -18.47 14.69 -17.74
CA ILE A 185 -19.27 13.70 -16.99
C ILE A 185 -18.66 12.31 -17.19
N TYR A 186 -18.41 11.60 -16.08
CA TYR A 186 -17.84 10.25 -16.07
C TYR A 186 -18.54 9.40 -15.00
N GLU A 187 -19.05 8.23 -15.36
CA GLU A 187 -19.84 7.37 -14.45
C GLU A 187 -20.97 8.12 -13.71
N GLY A 188 -21.61 9.08 -14.39
CA GLY A 188 -22.68 9.91 -13.82
C GLY A 188 -22.22 11.02 -12.87
N ARG A 189 -20.90 11.22 -12.72
CA ARG A 189 -20.29 12.22 -11.83
C ARG A 189 -19.62 13.33 -12.63
N THR A 190 -19.57 14.54 -12.08
CA THR A 190 -18.78 15.64 -12.66
C THR A 190 -17.31 15.44 -12.31
N ALA A 191 -16.46 15.44 -13.32
CA ALA A 191 -15.01 15.28 -13.17
C ALA A 191 -14.27 16.45 -13.83
N TRP A 192 -13.23 16.93 -13.19
CA TRP A 192 -12.23 17.79 -13.81
C TRP A 192 -11.34 16.97 -14.72
N ARG A 193 -11.15 17.44 -15.96
CA ARG A 193 -10.20 16.87 -16.90
C ARG A 193 -8.90 17.67 -16.85
N TYR A 194 -7.79 16.96 -16.72
CA TYR A 194 -6.46 17.55 -16.80
C TYR A 194 -5.67 16.89 -17.92
N ASP A 195 -4.99 17.72 -18.70
CA ASP A 195 -3.87 17.26 -19.52
C ASP A 195 -2.66 17.05 -18.62
N VAL A 196 -1.93 15.96 -18.84
CA VAL A 196 -0.68 15.66 -18.14
C VAL A 196 0.49 16.00 -19.04
N LYS A 197 1.48 16.69 -18.48
CA LYS A 197 2.79 16.93 -19.10
C LYS A 197 3.91 16.64 -18.11
N LEU A 198 5.13 16.45 -18.64
CA LEU A 198 6.32 16.38 -17.82
C LEU A 198 6.65 17.76 -17.25
N GLY A 199 6.52 17.91 -15.93
CA GLY A 199 6.88 19.13 -15.21
C GLY A 199 8.39 19.32 -15.09
N GLU A 200 8.79 20.44 -14.50
CA GLU A 200 10.20 20.75 -14.25
C GLU A 200 10.86 19.75 -13.29
N ALA A 201 12.18 19.64 -13.34
CA ALA A 201 12.91 18.85 -12.36
C ALA A 201 12.82 19.56 -10.99
N SER A 202 12.33 18.84 -9.98
CA SER A 202 12.34 19.32 -8.61
C SER A 202 13.62 18.84 -7.93
N GLU A 203 14.23 19.69 -7.09
CA GLU A 203 15.30 19.22 -6.21
C GLU A 203 14.76 18.08 -5.34
N ALA A 204 15.50 16.97 -5.31
CA ALA A 204 15.13 15.85 -4.45
C ALA A 204 15.02 16.37 -3.01
N PRO A 205 13.93 16.05 -2.27
CA PRO A 205 13.82 16.44 -0.89
C PRO A 205 15.06 15.93 -0.15
N ALA A 206 15.67 16.80 0.66
CA ALA A 206 16.84 16.45 1.43
C ALA A 206 16.54 15.15 2.18
N VAL A 207 17.29 14.09 1.86
CA VAL A 207 17.20 12.80 2.55
C VAL A 207 17.51 13.14 4.00
N GLY A 208 16.51 13.10 4.88
CA GLY A 208 16.74 13.28 6.31
C GLY A 208 17.84 12.33 6.76
N ASN A 209 18.56 12.64 7.84
CA ASN A 209 19.68 11.83 8.35
C ASN A 209 19.23 10.38 8.66
N LEU A 210 19.16 9.56 7.62
CA LEU A 210 18.90 8.14 7.70
C LEU A 210 20.24 7.47 7.99
N PRO A 211 20.25 6.39 8.79
CA PRO A 211 21.44 5.56 8.94
C PRO A 211 21.97 5.15 7.57
N ALA A 212 23.29 5.13 7.42
CA ALA A 212 23.93 4.65 6.20
C ALA A 212 23.41 3.22 5.90
N VAL A 213 22.98 3.00 4.66
CA VAL A 213 22.55 1.68 4.21
C VAL A 213 23.73 0.74 4.34
N LEU A 214 23.56 -0.34 5.11
CA LEU A 214 24.59 -1.36 5.27
C LEU A 214 24.79 -2.08 3.93
N ASP A 215 25.97 -1.95 3.35
CA ASP A 215 26.32 -2.72 2.16
C ASP A 215 26.67 -4.18 2.54
N PRO A 216 26.21 -5.16 1.75
CA PRO A 216 26.53 -6.55 1.99
C PRO A 216 28.04 -6.79 1.86
N LYS A 217 28.58 -7.70 2.69
CA LYS A 217 29.97 -8.15 2.59
C LYS A 217 30.19 -8.78 1.20
N GLY A 218 31.10 -8.21 0.41
CA GLY A 218 31.34 -8.61 -0.99
C GLY A 218 30.69 -7.72 -2.04
N GLY A 219 29.96 -6.67 -1.62
CA GLY A 219 29.29 -5.74 -2.52
C GLY A 219 27.96 -6.29 -3.06
N ARG A 220 27.22 -5.43 -3.75
CA ARG A 220 25.91 -5.76 -4.31
C ARG A 220 26.07 -6.63 -5.56
N ASP A 221 25.21 -7.64 -5.71
CA ASP A 221 25.17 -8.48 -6.90
C ASP A 221 24.83 -7.64 -8.16
N GLU A 222 25.15 -8.18 -9.33
CA GLU A 222 24.98 -7.49 -10.62
C GLU A 222 23.54 -7.00 -10.85
N THR A 223 22.55 -7.83 -10.51
CA THR A 223 21.14 -7.51 -10.75
C THR A 223 20.71 -6.35 -9.85
N THR A 224 21.07 -6.41 -8.58
CA THR A 224 20.80 -5.33 -7.62
C THR A 224 21.49 -4.02 -8.05
N ARG A 225 22.73 -4.09 -8.52
CA ARG A 225 23.48 -2.91 -9.00
C ARG A 225 22.80 -2.26 -10.20
N ARG A 226 22.33 -3.04 -11.17
CA ARG A 226 21.59 -2.51 -12.34
C ARG A 226 20.28 -1.85 -11.96
N ARG A 227 19.52 -2.45 -11.04
CA ARG A 227 18.26 -1.86 -10.54
C ARG A 227 18.50 -0.50 -9.88
N LEU A 228 19.52 -0.41 -9.04
CA LEU A 228 19.90 0.83 -8.38
C LEU A 228 20.36 1.89 -9.39
N ALA A 229 21.23 1.51 -10.33
CA ALA A 229 21.70 2.41 -11.39
C ALA A 229 20.52 2.97 -12.21
N PHE A 230 19.50 2.16 -12.51
CA PHE A 230 18.26 2.65 -13.13
C PHE A 230 17.60 3.74 -12.28
N PHE A 231 17.35 3.50 -10.99
CA PHE A 231 16.70 4.51 -10.16
C PHE A 231 17.59 5.75 -9.93
N GLU A 232 18.90 5.59 -9.80
CA GLU A 232 19.82 6.72 -9.57
C GLU A 232 20.02 7.59 -10.81
N HIS A 233 20.00 7.00 -12.01
CA HIS A 233 20.39 7.69 -13.25
C HIS A 233 19.26 7.85 -14.28
N ARG A 234 18.04 7.35 -14.00
CA ARG A 234 16.91 7.59 -14.90
C ARG A 234 16.65 9.10 -15.08
N VAL A 235 16.43 9.49 -16.32
CA VAL A 235 16.08 10.84 -16.73
C VAL A 235 14.75 10.78 -17.48
N PRO A 236 13.67 11.34 -16.91
CA PRO A 236 12.43 11.51 -17.65
C PRO A 236 12.61 12.41 -18.88
N GLN A 237 12.21 11.91 -20.04
CA GLN A 237 12.29 12.63 -21.33
C GLN A 237 10.93 13.19 -21.74
N SER A 238 9.86 12.40 -21.61
CA SER A 238 8.51 12.85 -21.90
C SER A 238 7.48 12.11 -21.06
N LEU A 239 6.42 12.82 -20.72
CA LEU A 239 5.21 12.26 -20.10
C LEU A 239 4.04 13.06 -20.63
N VAL A 240 3.07 12.38 -21.21
CA VAL A 240 1.87 13.01 -21.79
C VAL A 240 0.65 12.17 -21.51
N GLY A 241 -0.51 12.81 -21.36
CA GLY A 241 -1.74 12.07 -21.16
C GLY A 241 -2.89 12.88 -20.59
N GLU A 242 -3.82 12.18 -19.97
CA GLU A 242 -5.03 12.71 -19.36
C GLU A 242 -5.26 12.08 -17.99
N VAL A 243 -5.74 12.88 -17.04
CA VAL A 243 -6.28 12.42 -15.75
C VAL A 243 -7.65 13.05 -15.55
N LEU A 244 -8.63 12.24 -15.13
CA LEU A 244 -9.93 12.71 -14.68
C LEU A 244 -10.00 12.63 -13.15
N VAL A 245 -10.37 13.72 -12.50
CA VAL A 245 -10.51 13.82 -11.04
C VAL A 245 -11.94 14.19 -10.70
N ASP A 246 -12.58 13.45 -9.81
CA ASP A 246 -13.94 13.72 -9.34
C ASP A 246 -14.03 15.13 -8.72
N ALA A 247 -15.03 15.91 -9.11
CA ALA A 247 -15.15 17.29 -8.66
C ALA A 247 -15.60 17.41 -7.19
N GLU A 248 -16.25 16.39 -6.65
CA GLU A 248 -16.79 16.40 -5.28
C GLU A 248 -15.79 15.77 -4.30
N THR A 249 -15.18 14.66 -4.69
CA THR A 249 -14.37 13.83 -3.79
C THR A 249 -12.88 13.89 -4.06
N SER A 250 -12.48 14.47 -5.19
CA SER A 250 -11.09 14.61 -5.62
C SER A 250 -10.38 13.29 -5.87
N VAL A 251 -11.14 12.21 -6.04
CA VAL A 251 -10.61 10.89 -6.42
C VAL A 251 -10.24 10.88 -7.90
N VAL A 252 -9.10 10.28 -8.24
CA VAL A 252 -8.74 9.99 -9.62
C VAL A 252 -9.65 8.91 -10.20
N LEU A 253 -10.50 9.27 -11.16
CA LEU A 253 -11.47 8.38 -11.78
C LEU A 253 -10.92 7.66 -13.01
N LYS A 254 -10.02 8.32 -13.76
CA LYS A 254 -9.47 7.79 -15.01
C LYS A 254 -8.08 8.34 -15.25
N VAL A 255 -7.22 7.51 -15.83
CA VAL A 255 -5.84 7.85 -16.18
C VAL A 255 -5.51 7.26 -17.54
N ARG A 256 -4.90 8.06 -18.40
CA ARG A 256 -4.24 7.60 -19.62
C ARG A 256 -2.92 8.32 -19.76
N LEU A 257 -1.80 7.62 -19.59
CA LEU A 257 -0.46 8.20 -19.67
C LEU A 257 0.41 7.42 -20.65
N ASN A 258 1.29 8.14 -21.33
CA ASN A 258 2.41 7.59 -22.08
C ASN A 258 3.69 8.29 -21.61
N GLY A 259 4.69 7.51 -21.25
CA GLY A 259 5.93 7.99 -20.67
C GLY A 259 7.17 7.44 -21.36
N HIS A 260 8.23 8.23 -21.38
CA HIS A 260 9.54 7.86 -21.86
C HIS A 260 10.62 8.28 -20.86
N LEU A 261 11.44 7.32 -20.45
CA LEU A 261 12.58 7.50 -19.57
C LEU A 261 13.84 6.99 -20.28
N VAL A 262 14.97 7.63 -20.03
CA VAL A 262 16.28 7.14 -20.48
C VAL A 262 17.21 6.97 -19.29
N VAL A 263 18.08 5.98 -19.35
CA VAL A 263 19.24 5.85 -18.48
C VAL A 263 20.45 6.13 -19.37
N PRO A 264 21.17 7.25 -19.16
CA PRO A 264 22.35 7.57 -19.96
C PRO A 264 23.43 6.47 -19.85
N ALA A 265 24.18 6.28 -20.93
CA ALA A 265 25.33 5.40 -20.90
C ALA A 265 26.39 5.91 -19.90
N GLY A 266 26.94 5.01 -19.10
CA GLY A 266 28.00 5.30 -18.15
C GLY A 266 29.33 4.67 -18.57
N LYS A 267 30.41 4.92 -17.82
CA LYS A 267 31.74 4.33 -18.09
C LYS A 267 31.76 2.79 -18.09
N ALA A 268 30.76 2.15 -17.49
CA ALA A 268 30.67 0.69 -17.32
C ALA A 268 29.31 0.09 -17.71
N ALA A 269 28.39 0.87 -18.28
CA ALA A 269 27.05 0.40 -18.62
C ALA A 269 26.53 1.07 -19.90
N GLU A 270 25.93 0.27 -20.78
CA GLU A 270 25.21 0.75 -21.95
C GLU A 270 24.00 1.60 -21.53
N GLY A 271 23.65 2.57 -22.38
CA GLY A 271 22.44 3.35 -22.19
C GLY A 271 21.20 2.50 -22.39
N ALA A 272 20.10 2.86 -21.73
CA ALA A 272 18.83 2.16 -21.84
C ALA A 272 17.66 3.13 -21.98
N GLU A 273 16.59 2.67 -22.62
CA GLU A 273 15.33 3.40 -22.77
C GLU A 273 14.19 2.57 -22.19
N LEU A 274 13.27 3.24 -21.50
CA LEU A 274 12.03 2.68 -21.01
C LEU A 274 10.86 3.49 -21.55
N ARG A 275 10.06 2.88 -22.41
CA ARG A 275 8.76 3.40 -22.83
C ARG A 275 7.68 2.71 -22.03
N MET A 276 6.70 3.48 -21.55
CA MET A 276 5.58 2.91 -20.82
C MET A 276 4.25 3.56 -21.18
N SER A 277 3.19 2.81 -20.99
CA SER A 277 1.82 3.32 -21.05
C SER A 277 1.02 2.83 -19.86
N LEU A 278 0.19 3.70 -19.29
CA LEU A 278 -0.79 3.38 -18.26
C LEU A 278 -2.17 3.75 -18.78
N ASN A 279 -3.11 2.82 -18.74
CA ASN A 279 -4.54 3.12 -18.79
C ASN A 279 -5.17 2.59 -17.51
N SER A 280 -5.90 3.42 -16.78
CA SER A 280 -6.73 2.96 -15.67
C SER A 280 -8.06 3.69 -15.59
N ASP A 281 -9.05 3.02 -15.04
CA ASP A 281 -10.39 3.55 -14.86
C ASP A 281 -11.08 2.96 -13.63
N LEU A 282 -11.91 3.80 -13.01
CA LEU A 282 -12.94 3.41 -12.06
C LEU A 282 -14.27 3.23 -12.79
N SER A 283 -15.06 2.26 -12.34
CA SER A 283 -16.40 1.96 -12.84
C SER A 283 -17.27 1.37 -11.74
N GLY A 284 -18.60 1.36 -11.94
CA GLY A 284 -19.53 0.76 -10.98
C GLY A 284 -19.50 1.46 -9.63
N ILE A 285 -19.27 2.78 -9.64
CA ILE A 285 -19.11 3.59 -8.42
C ILE A 285 -20.42 3.56 -7.61
N GLY A 286 -20.31 3.27 -6.33
CA GLY A 286 -21.43 3.12 -5.40
C GLY A 286 -22.17 1.77 -5.49
N GLN A 287 -21.75 0.85 -6.36
CA GLN A 287 -22.41 -0.45 -6.54
C GLN A 287 -21.69 -1.53 -5.74
N ASP A 288 -22.39 -2.14 -4.78
CA ASP A 288 -21.83 -3.24 -3.98
C ASP A 288 -21.61 -4.51 -4.85
N PRO A 289 -20.36 -4.98 -4.99
CA PRO A 289 -20.05 -6.18 -5.76
C PRO A 289 -20.54 -7.49 -5.12
N GLN A 290 -21.04 -7.47 -3.87
CA GLN A 290 -21.51 -8.65 -3.13
C GLN A 290 -20.48 -9.80 -3.14
N LEU A 291 -19.24 -9.47 -2.76
CA LEU A 291 -18.12 -10.41 -2.77
C LEU A 291 -18.40 -11.62 -1.87
N LYS A 292 -18.00 -12.80 -2.35
CA LYS A 292 -18.12 -14.06 -1.63
C LYS A 292 -16.76 -14.71 -1.46
N PRO A 293 -16.54 -15.50 -0.40
CA PRO A 293 -15.34 -16.31 -0.29
C PRO A 293 -15.18 -17.24 -1.50
N PRO A 294 -13.95 -17.63 -1.86
CA PRO A 294 -13.73 -18.61 -2.92
C PRO A 294 -14.43 -19.93 -2.59
N GLU A 295 -15.06 -20.56 -3.58
CA GLU A 295 -15.78 -21.83 -3.40
C GLU A 295 -14.88 -22.95 -2.87
N ASN A 296 -13.62 -22.97 -3.33
CA ASN A 296 -12.61 -23.96 -2.96
C ASN A 296 -11.36 -23.26 -2.44
N PHE A 297 -10.98 -23.52 -1.19
CA PHE A 297 -9.73 -23.06 -0.61
C PHE A 297 -9.15 -24.10 0.36
N LEU A 298 -7.83 -24.07 0.52
CA LEU A 298 -7.13 -24.83 1.54
C LEU A 298 -7.05 -23.99 2.82
N PRO A 299 -7.20 -24.59 4.01
CA PRO A 299 -6.98 -23.89 5.27
C PRO A 299 -5.51 -23.43 5.36
N ASP A 300 -5.27 -22.40 6.19
CA ASP A 300 -3.90 -21.95 6.45
C ASP A 300 -3.12 -23.11 7.05
N ALA A 301 -1.98 -23.45 6.45
CA ALA A 301 -1.13 -24.49 7.01
C ALA A 301 -0.18 -23.81 8.00
N ASP A 302 -0.18 -24.25 9.25
CA ASP A 302 0.86 -23.82 10.18
C ASP A 302 2.23 -24.10 9.55
N LYS A 303 3.04 -23.04 9.48
CA LYS A 303 4.46 -23.23 9.18
C LYS A 303 5.02 -24.09 10.32
N PRO A 304 5.83 -25.13 10.01
CA PRO A 304 6.54 -25.86 11.05
C PRO A 304 7.24 -24.87 11.99
N GLN A 305 7.13 -25.05 13.31
CA GLN A 305 7.51 -24.03 14.30
C GLN A 305 9.04 -23.80 14.37
N GLY A 306 9.83 -24.63 13.70
CA GLY A 306 11.27 -24.46 13.59
C GLY A 306 11.87 -25.07 12.32
N ILE A 307 13.16 -24.82 12.12
CA ILE A 307 13.95 -25.41 11.04
C ILE A 307 13.90 -26.95 11.11
N ALA A 308 13.86 -27.51 12.32
CA ALA A 308 13.77 -28.95 12.54
C ALA A 308 12.48 -29.56 11.96
N ASP A 309 11.32 -29.01 12.30
CA ASP A 309 10.02 -29.47 11.79
C ASP A 309 9.87 -29.21 10.28
N ALA A 310 10.56 -28.18 9.74
CA ALA A 310 10.61 -27.91 8.32
C ALA A 310 11.42 -28.99 7.58
N LEU A 311 12.62 -29.33 8.07
CA LEU A 311 13.47 -30.36 7.49
C LEU A 311 12.79 -31.73 7.52
N ASP A 312 12.12 -32.07 8.61
CA ASP A 312 11.37 -33.32 8.73
C ASP A 312 10.18 -33.37 7.75
N ARG A 313 9.41 -32.29 7.63
CA ARG A 313 8.29 -32.20 6.69
C ARG A 313 8.72 -32.31 5.22
N PHE A 314 9.91 -31.84 4.89
CA PHE A 314 10.48 -31.95 3.54
C PHE A 314 11.32 -33.22 3.32
N GLY A 315 11.33 -34.14 4.29
CA GLY A 315 12.04 -35.41 4.19
C GLY A 315 13.56 -35.27 4.08
N ILE A 316 14.11 -34.15 4.54
CA ILE A 316 15.56 -33.91 4.55
C ILE A 316 16.12 -34.60 5.79
N PRO A 317 16.90 -35.68 5.64
CA PRO A 317 17.44 -36.39 6.79
C PRO A 317 18.36 -35.48 7.58
N ARG A 318 18.15 -35.46 8.91
CA ARG A 318 19.03 -34.75 9.82
C ARG A 318 20.40 -35.43 9.80
N ASN A 319 21.42 -34.73 9.31
CA ASN A 319 22.80 -35.14 9.59
C ASN A 319 23.03 -34.96 11.09
N LYS A 320 23.34 -36.05 11.80
CA LYS A 320 23.69 -35.99 13.21
C LYS A 320 24.95 -35.13 13.37
N ALA A 321 24.80 -34.09 14.21
CA ALA A 321 25.81 -33.23 14.83
C ALA A 321 26.80 -32.53 13.89
N ASP A 322 26.67 -31.20 13.79
CA ASP A 322 27.71 -30.33 14.35
C ASP A 322 27.20 -28.89 14.53
N GLY A 323 27.40 -28.34 15.73
CA GLY A 323 27.22 -26.91 16.01
C GLY A 323 26.03 -26.52 16.90
N GLY A 324 25.91 -27.11 18.09
CA GLY A 324 25.00 -26.61 19.12
C GLY A 324 25.48 -27.00 20.50
N THR A 325 26.04 -26.04 21.23
CA THR A 325 26.52 -26.17 22.62
C THR A 325 25.43 -26.78 23.50
N ALA A 326 25.80 -27.85 24.21
CA ALA A 326 24.93 -28.53 25.15
C ALA A 326 24.61 -27.65 26.38
N GLY A 327 23.35 -27.71 26.82
CA GLY A 327 23.01 -27.59 28.23
C GLY A 327 22.20 -26.37 28.66
N ALA A 328 20.88 -26.52 28.69
CA ALA A 328 20.06 -26.15 29.85
C ALA A 328 18.73 -26.92 29.76
N ALA A 329 18.66 -28.05 30.46
CA ALA A 329 17.42 -28.77 30.70
C ALA A 329 16.54 -27.93 31.63
N GLY A 330 15.34 -27.57 31.18
CA GLY A 330 14.25 -27.12 32.06
C GLY A 330 13.62 -28.34 32.73
N PRO A 331 13.21 -28.25 34.01
CA PRO A 331 12.68 -29.38 34.75
C PRO A 331 11.33 -29.82 34.17
N ALA A 332 11.14 -31.14 34.06
CA ALA A 332 9.87 -31.75 33.67
C ALA A 332 8.84 -31.59 34.81
N GLU A 333 7.64 -31.12 34.46
CA GLU A 333 6.44 -31.30 35.29
C GLU A 333 6.03 -32.78 35.27
N PRO A 334 5.61 -33.36 36.41
CA PRO A 334 5.10 -34.73 36.44
C PRO A 334 3.69 -34.81 35.85
N GLU A 335 3.44 -35.89 35.11
CA GLU A 335 2.14 -36.24 34.54
C GLU A 335 1.10 -36.54 35.63
N ASP A 336 -0.13 -36.11 35.39
CA ASP A 336 -1.31 -36.28 36.26
C ASP A 336 -1.69 -37.77 36.44
N GLU A 337 -1.94 -38.16 37.70
CA GLU A 337 -3.08 -39.00 38.10
C GLU A 337 -3.98 -38.20 39.05
#